data_AF-A0A024CK14-F1
#
_entry.id   AF-A0A024CK14-F1
#
_cell.length_a   1.000
_cell.length_b   1.000
_cell.length_c   1.000
_cell.angle_alpha   90.00
_cell.angle_beta   90.00
_cell.angle_gamma   90.00
#
_symmetry.space_group_name_H-M   'P 1'
#
loop_
_entity.id
_entity.type
_entity.pdbx_description
1 polymer ?
#
loop_
_entity_poly.entity_id
_entity_poly.type
_entity_poly.pdbx_seq_one_letter_code
_entity_poly.pdbx_strand_id
1 'polypeptide(L)'
;RTIASHVENLIKGVTKGYRYKMRSVYAHFPINISIQDAGKTIEIRNFLGEKIIRKVPLPEGVSAVMSTTQKDELVLDGNDIQAVSQAAARVQQSTTVKNKDIRKFLDGVYVSEK
;
A
#
# COMPACT_ATOMS: atom_id res chain seq x y z
N ARG A 1 -9.48 16.20 22.64
CA ARG A 1 -8.76 14.90 22.48
C ARG A 1 -8.22 14.73 21.06
N THR A 2 -9.07 14.78 20.03
CA THR A 2 -8.69 14.56 18.62
C THR A 2 -7.59 15.50 18.11
N ILE A 3 -7.71 16.81 18.35
CA ILE A 3 -6.69 17.80 17.92
C ILE A 3 -5.33 17.54 18.57
N ALA A 4 -5.31 17.23 19.87
CA ALA A 4 -4.05 16.92 20.58
C ALA A 4 -3.34 15.70 19.96
N SER A 5 -4.09 14.65 19.61
CA SER A 5 -3.53 13.48 18.91
C SER A 5 -3.05 13.81 17.50
N HIS A 6 -3.73 14.70 16.76
CA HIS A 6 -3.23 15.16 15.47
C HIS A 6 -1.91 15.91 15.61
N VAL A 7 -1.77 16.80 16.59
CA VAL A 7 -0.52 17.52 16.84
C VAL A 7 0.60 16.56 17.23
N GLU A 8 0.34 15.58 18.09
CA GLU A 8 1.33 14.56 18.45
C GLU A 8 1.78 13.75 17.22
N ASN A 9 0.84 13.40 16.34
CA ASN A 9 1.15 12.68 15.11
C ASN A 9 1.98 13.52 14.15
N LEU A 10 1.71 14.82 14.03
CA LEU A 10 2.50 15.74 13.21
C LEU A 10 3.94 15.86 13.74
N ILE A 11 4.11 15.99 15.07
CA ILE A 11 5.44 16.05 15.70
C ILE A 11 6.23 14.76 15.46
N LYS A 12 5.60 13.59 15.62
CA LYS A 12 6.23 12.29 15.32
C LYS A 12 6.59 12.16 13.84
N GLY A 13 5.71 12.65 12.97
CA GLY A 13 5.88 12.61 11.52
C GLY A 13 7.12 13.34 11.02
N VAL A 14 7.39 14.53 11.56
CA VAL A 14 8.59 15.31 11.17
C VAL A 14 9.87 14.83 11.86
N THR A 15 9.78 14.18 13.02
CA THR A 15 10.97 13.71 13.77
C THR A 15 11.43 12.32 13.35
N LYS A 16 10.49 11.40 13.08
CA LYS A 16 10.79 9.99 12.78
C LYS A 16 10.22 9.51 11.44
N GLY A 17 9.15 10.13 10.95
CA GLY A 17 8.38 9.64 9.81
C GLY A 17 7.47 8.47 10.16
N TYR A 18 6.61 8.08 9.21
CA TYR A 18 5.74 6.92 9.28
C TYR A 18 6.08 5.95 8.16
N ARG A 19 6.11 4.66 8.50
CA ARG A 19 6.41 3.56 7.58
C ARG A 19 5.34 2.50 7.68
N TYR A 20 4.61 2.28 6.59
CA TYR A 20 3.64 1.18 6.51
C TYR A 20 4.23 0.07 5.65
N LYS A 21 4.26 -1.15 6.18
CA LYS A 21 4.60 -2.32 5.38
C LYS A 21 3.33 -2.96 4.87
N MET A 22 3.30 -3.25 3.59
CA MET A 22 2.22 -3.96 2.92
C MET A 22 2.77 -5.25 2.32
N ARG A 23 1.99 -6.31 2.35
CA ARG A 23 2.35 -7.60 1.77
C ARG A 23 1.31 -8.02 0.74
N SER A 24 1.78 -8.47 -0.42
CA SER A 24 0.90 -9.14 -1.38
C SER A 24 0.73 -10.60 -1.00
N VAL A 25 -0.52 -11.05 -1.05
CA VAL A 25 -0.94 -12.43 -0.79
C VAL A 25 -1.63 -12.92 -2.04
N TYR A 26 -1.26 -14.12 -2.49
CA TYR A 26 -1.86 -14.78 -3.64
C TYR A 26 -1.85 -16.29 -3.44
N ALA A 27 -2.85 -16.97 -3.99
CA ALA A 27 -2.94 -18.43 -3.94
C ALA A 27 -2.40 -19.09 -5.22
N HIS A 28 -2.77 -18.55 -6.38
CA HIS A 28 -2.45 -19.15 -7.68
C HIS A 28 -1.74 -18.21 -8.65
N PHE A 29 -2.26 -16.98 -8.81
CA PHE A 29 -1.70 -16.01 -9.75
C PHE A 29 -0.72 -15.08 -9.03
N PRO A 30 0.59 -15.11 -9.33
CA PRO A 30 1.55 -14.23 -8.68
C PRO A 30 1.27 -12.77 -9.04
N ILE A 31 1.11 -11.93 -8.01
CA ILE A 31 0.83 -10.50 -8.17
C ILE A 31 2.15 -9.76 -8.36
N ASN A 32 2.29 -9.04 -9.48
CA ASN A 32 3.48 -8.23 -9.73
C ASN A 32 3.21 -6.78 -9.35
N ILE A 33 3.99 -6.24 -8.42
CA ILE A 33 3.93 -4.82 -8.02
C ILE A 33 5.16 -4.12 -8.59
N SER A 34 4.95 -3.06 -9.35
CA SER A 34 6.01 -2.20 -9.88
C SER A 34 5.74 -0.74 -9.57
N ILE A 35 6.79 0.00 -9.27
CA ILE A 35 6.70 1.41 -8.91
C ILE A 35 7.17 2.22 -10.12
N GLN A 36 6.33 3.15 -10.58
CA GLN A 36 6.59 4.05 -11.71
C GLN A 36 6.57 5.52 -11.26
N ASP A 37 6.94 6.42 -12.17
CA ASP A 37 6.94 7.87 -11.97
C ASP A 37 7.80 8.30 -10.76
N ALA A 38 9.01 7.73 -10.65
CA ALA A 38 9.96 8.02 -9.58
C ALA A 38 9.40 7.83 -8.16
N GLY A 39 8.52 6.84 -7.96
CA GLY A 39 7.96 6.55 -6.64
C GLY A 39 6.58 7.12 -6.38
N LYS A 40 5.92 7.70 -7.39
CA LYS A 40 4.61 8.36 -7.27
C LYS A 40 3.42 7.49 -7.71
N THR A 41 3.64 6.49 -8.55
CA THR A 41 2.56 5.62 -9.04
C THR A 41 2.88 4.17 -8.78
N ILE A 42 1.96 3.44 -8.15
CA ILE A 42 2.07 1.99 -7.97
C ILE A 42 1.26 1.31 -9.07
N GLU A 43 1.90 0.43 -9.83
CA GLU A 43 1.24 -0.43 -10.79
C GLU A 43 1.17 -1.86 -10.25
N ILE A 44 -0.03 -2.42 -10.26
CA ILE A 44 -0.32 -3.79 -9.84
C ILE A 44 -0.78 -4.56 -11.07
N ARG A 45 -0.09 -5.66 -11.37
CA ARG A 45 -0.35 -6.51 -12.53
C ARG A 45 -0.69 -7.94 -12.10
N ASN A 46 -1.43 -8.64 -12.95
CA ASN A 46 -1.77 -10.05 -12.80
C ASN A 46 -2.61 -10.37 -11.54
N PHE A 47 -3.35 -9.38 -11.01
CA PHE A 47 -4.30 -9.62 -9.92
C PHE A 47 -5.42 -10.53 -10.41
N LEU A 48 -5.61 -11.68 -9.75
CA LEU A 48 -6.55 -12.75 -10.18
C LEU A 48 -6.39 -13.21 -11.65
N GLY A 49 -5.21 -13.02 -12.26
CA GLY A 49 -5.00 -13.34 -13.67
C GLY A 49 -5.58 -12.31 -14.66
N GLU A 50 -5.99 -11.13 -14.18
CA GLU A 50 -6.43 -10.04 -15.04
C GLU A 50 -5.29 -9.53 -15.94
N LYS A 51 -5.58 -9.26 -17.21
CA LYS A 51 -4.65 -8.58 -18.14
C LYS A 51 -4.56 -7.07 -17.91
N ILE A 52 -5.45 -6.51 -17.09
CA ILE A 52 -5.55 -5.09 -16.82
C ILE A 52 -4.46 -4.69 -15.81
N ILE A 53 -3.79 -3.58 -16.06
CA ILE A 53 -2.84 -2.98 -15.12
C ILE A 53 -3.60 -2.01 -14.23
N ARG A 54 -3.61 -2.26 -12.92
CA ARG A 54 -4.24 -1.37 -11.95
C ARG A 54 -3.21 -0.35 -11.49
N LYS A 55 -3.46 0.93 -11.77
CA LYS A 55 -2.58 2.04 -11.38
C LYS A 55 -3.17 2.77 -10.18
N VAL A 56 -2.35 2.98 -9.15
CA VAL A 56 -2.73 3.69 -7.94
C VAL A 56 -1.78 4.88 -7.76
N PRO A 57 -2.26 6.12 -7.93
CA PRO A 57 -1.44 7.31 -7.67
C PRO A 57 -1.30 7.52 -6.17
N LEU A 58 -0.07 7.77 -5.73
CA LEU A 58 0.26 8.12 -4.36
C LEU A 58 0.03 9.62 -4.11
N PRO A 59 -0.41 9.99 -2.90
CA PRO A 59 -0.48 11.39 -2.49
C PRO A 59 0.93 12.00 -2.38
N GLU A 60 1.01 13.32 -2.48
CA GLU A 60 2.28 14.04 -2.38
C GLU A 60 2.95 13.82 -1.02
N GLY A 61 4.29 13.68 -1.03
CA GLY A 61 5.08 13.45 0.18
C GLY A 61 5.10 12.01 0.69
N VAL A 62 4.45 11.06 -0.02
CA VAL A 62 4.57 9.62 0.25
C VAL A 62 5.39 8.96 -0.84
N SER A 63 6.41 8.21 -0.44
CA SER A 63 7.23 7.39 -1.34
C SER A 63 6.90 5.92 -1.16
N ALA A 64 6.83 5.19 -2.27
CA ALA A 64 6.78 3.74 -2.27
C ALA A 64 8.16 3.17 -2.59
N VAL A 65 8.54 2.11 -1.87
CA VAL A 65 9.76 1.34 -2.11
C VAL A 65 9.44 -0.14 -2.02
N MET A 66 9.99 -0.94 -2.93
CA MET A 66 9.93 -2.40 -2.81
C MET A 66 11.00 -2.87 -1.82
N SER A 67 10.61 -3.72 -0.87
CA SER A 67 11.55 -4.26 0.12
C SER A 67 12.59 -5.16 -0.57
N THR A 68 13.87 -4.97 -0.25
CA THR A 68 14.96 -5.85 -0.70
C THR A 68 15.10 -7.08 0.17
N THR A 69 14.64 -7.01 1.42
CA THR A 69 14.81 -8.05 2.43
C THR A 69 13.73 -9.12 2.35
N GLN A 70 12.50 -8.72 1.99
CA GLN A 70 11.37 -9.62 1.93
C GLN A 70 10.70 -9.52 0.56
N LYS A 71 10.58 -10.67 -0.11
CA LYS A 71 9.84 -10.77 -1.37
C LYS A 71 8.38 -10.37 -1.14
N ASP A 72 7.77 -9.75 -2.13
CA ASP A 72 6.33 -9.44 -2.15
C ASP A 72 5.89 -8.43 -1.06
N GLU A 73 6.85 -7.66 -0.53
CA GLU A 73 6.63 -6.59 0.44
C GLU A 73 6.83 -5.21 -0.19
N LEU A 74 5.82 -4.36 -0.03
CA LEU A 74 5.78 -2.97 -0.44
C LEU A 74 5.85 -2.09 0.81
N VAL A 75 6.81 -1.17 0.85
CA VAL A 75 6.99 -0.22 1.94
C VAL A 75 6.51 1.15 1.49
N LEU A 76 5.63 1.77 2.28
CA LEU A 76 5.15 3.13 2.09
C LEU A 76 5.75 4.01 3.19
N ASP A 77 6.58 4.98 2.79
CA ASP A 77 7.22 5.93 3.69
C ASP A 77 6.63 7.34 3.47
N GLY A 78 6.43 8.10 4.54
CA GLY A 78 5.97 9.49 4.46
C GLY A 78 6.00 10.21 5.79
N ASN A 79 5.87 11.55 5.77
CA ASN A 79 5.84 12.33 7.01
C ASN A 79 4.46 12.34 7.68
N ASP A 80 3.39 12.20 6.90
CA ASP A 80 2.02 12.34 7.38
C ASP A 80 1.34 10.97 7.43
N ILE A 81 0.91 10.60 8.63
CA ILE A 81 0.18 9.36 8.88
C ILE A 81 -1.12 9.28 8.06
N GLN A 82 -1.79 10.42 7.81
CA GLN A 82 -3.05 10.42 7.05
C GLN A 82 -2.79 10.12 5.58
N ALA A 83 -1.80 10.79 4.99
CA ALA A 83 -1.39 10.55 3.61
C ALA A 83 -0.91 9.10 3.39
N VAL A 84 -0.04 8.58 4.27
CA VAL A 84 0.49 7.20 4.18
C VAL A 84 -0.64 6.18 4.36
N SER A 85 -1.54 6.39 5.33
CA SER A 85 -2.68 5.50 5.55
C SER A 85 -3.66 5.52 4.38
N GLN A 86 -3.92 6.70 3.79
CA GLN A 86 -4.79 6.83 2.63
C GLN A 86 -4.18 6.15 1.39
N ALA A 87 -2.87 6.29 1.19
CA ALA A 87 -2.14 5.59 0.14
C ALA A 87 -2.29 4.07 0.26
N ALA A 88 -2.02 3.53 1.46
CA ALA A 88 -2.18 2.11 1.75
C ALA A 88 -3.61 1.62 1.50
N ALA A 89 -4.60 2.39 1.95
CA ALA A 89 -6.01 2.08 1.74
C ALA A 89 -6.39 2.02 0.25
N ARG A 90 -5.89 2.96 -0.57
CA ARG A 90 -6.15 2.96 -2.02
C ARG A 90 -5.55 1.73 -2.72
N VAL A 91 -4.35 1.31 -2.33
CA VAL A 91 -3.70 0.09 -2.84
C VAL A 91 -4.53 -1.15 -2.49
N GLN A 92 -4.97 -1.27 -1.24
CA GLN A 92 -5.80 -2.38 -0.79
C GLN A 92 -7.17 -2.40 -1.48
N GLN A 93 -7.84 -1.24 -1.61
CA GLN A 93 -9.12 -1.11 -2.31
C GLN A 93 -9.01 -1.48 -3.80
N SER A 94 -7.88 -1.12 -4.43
CA SER A 94 -7.60 -1.49 -5.82
C SER A 94 -7.45 -3.00 -6.00
N THR A 95 -7.00 -3.72 -4.97
CA THR A 95 -6.81 -5.18 -4.98
C THR A 95 -7.89 -5.94 -4.20
N THR A 96 -9.05 -5.32 -3.97
CA THR A 96 -10.17 -6.01 -3.33
C THR A 96 -10.92 -6.87 -4.34
N VAL A 97 -11.07 -8.15 -4.01
CA VAL A 97 -11.84 -9.11 -4.81
C VAL A 97 -13.32 -8.71 -4.81
N LYS A 98 -13.91 -8.55 -6.00
CA LYS A 98 -15.33 -8.29 -6.19
C LYS A 98 -16.00 -9.49 -6.86
N ASN A 99 -17.28 -9.71 -6.58
CA ASN A 99 -18.12 -10.74 -7.21
C ASN A 99 -17.62 -12.19 -7.05
N LYS A 100 -16.83 -12.49 -6.01
CA LYS A 100 -16.41 -13.84 -5.60
C LYS A 100 -16.51 -13.96 -4.08
N ASP A 101 -16.48 -15.19 -3.55
CA ASP A 101 -16.50 -15.41 -2.09
C ASP A 101 -15.16 -14.98 -1.46
N ILE A 102 -15.21 -13.89 -0.70
CA ILE A 102 -14.07 -13.28 -0.01
C ILE A 102 -13.41 -14.21 1.03
N ARG A 103 -14.10 -15.27 1.47
CA ARG A 103 -13.55 -16.25 2.41
C ARG A 103 -12.68 -17.30 1.72
N LYS A 104 -12.82 -17.44 0.39
CA LYS A 104 -12.03 -18.37 -0.42
C LYS A 104 -10.92 -17.65 -1.18
N PHE A 105 -11.22 -16.46 -1.70
CA PHE A 105 -10.26 -15.64 -2.44
C PHE A 105 -9.68 -14.58 -1.52
N LEU A 106 -8.54 -14.91 -0.89
CA LEU A 106 -7.80 -14.02 0.00
C LEU A 106 -6.74 -13.19 -0.76
N ASP A 107 -6.64 -13.36 -2.08
CA ASP A 107 -5.68 -12.65 -2.93
C ASP A 107 -5.87 -11.13 -2.80
N GLY A 108 -4.78 -10.41 -2.58
CA GLY A 108 -4.82 -8.96 -2.35
C GLY A 108 -3.52 -8.41 -1.77
N VAL A 109 -3.46 -7.10 -1.58
CA VAL A 109 -2.35 -6.42 -0.91
C VAL A 109 -2.85 -5.82 0.40
N TYR A 110 -2.25 -6.23 1.52
CA TYR A 110 -2.72 -5.89 2.87
C TYR A 110 -1.62 -5.22 3.68
N VAL A 111 -1.99 -4.35 4.62
CA VAL A 111 -1.06 -3.76 5.58
C VAL A 111 -0.66 -4.82 6.61
N SER A 112 0.63 -5.11 6.72
CA SER A 112 1.20 -6.05 7.70
C SER A 112 1.68 -5.34 8.96
N GLU A 113 2.25 -4.14 8.84
CA GLU A 113 2.84 -3.38 9.95
C GLU A 113 2.58 -1.87 9.77
N LYS A 114 2.39 -1.15 10.88
CA LYS A 114 2.09 0.29 10.95
C LYS A 114 3.02 1.02 11.89
#